data_AF-A0A354C7V8-F1
#
_entry.id   AF-A0A354C7V8-F1
#
_cell.length_a   1.000
_cell.length_b   1.000
_cell.length_c   1.000
_cell.angle_alpha   90.00
_cell.angle_beta   90.00
_cell.angle_gamma   90.00
#
_symmetry.space_group_name_H-M   'P 1'
#
loop_
_entity.id
_entity.type
_entity.pdbx_description
1 polymer ?
#
loop_
_entity_poly.entity_id
_entity_poly.type
_entity_poly.pdbx_seq_one_letter_code
_entity_poly.pdbx_strand_id
1 'polypeptide(L)'
;MKHIIKLALCVVFLFSLSSSLEAKGEKAVAVFPFAVHSAENVDYVKQGIWDMLSSRITVIGKIDVISKEAILHALKENKGKDLSSEDIYNLGKKLNADYAVYGSITKIGNSISIDGKLIDIAANKPAITVFTQSQGMDEVIQKINDFARNIDNHILGMVPSTFAPVTQPSATAATQQPASPSSRESEIIAGMKKGKKGTLTSVINPDFINAAKPLDRKGFWMSQKLPLEFRGMDIGDVTGDGVNKVVIIDNRSVSIYQKKDNDLALIHKIRGKSSDNYIAVDVADINNNGMKEIIVTNILRNSVESFVFEYKDGKFNKISSKLPWFLRVITTDSGPLLLGQRRGIDKPFETPIHEIVWEDGLYKEGKAMKIPVGLSVYGLTIDSLGTAGGDKIIALDDYDYLNIYEPTDKPLSKIHIFGGSSERIWKSNEPLGGSNTAIENFNTPEDELDKYTFINLRILTFDTNKDDKKEIIIVKNLSSAGRLFQNIKLFTASEVYNLEWDGLGMVENWKTRKINGYVADYQFKDIDNDGENEVVLALVLSVGLSVTDKSVIVAYKMSPLQTTP
;
A
#
# COMPACT_ATOMS: atom_id res chain seq x y z
N MET A 1 72.65 -8.28 33.51
CA MET A 1 71.29 -7.71 33.55
C MET A 1 70.96 -6.75 32.40
N LYS A 2 71.83 -5.82 32.00
CA LYS A 2 71.54 -4.87 30.88
C LYS A 2 71.36 -5.51 29.50
N HIS A 3 71.98 -6.66 29.22
CA HIS A 3 71.83 -7.36 27.94
C HIS A 3 70.55 -8.22 27.85
N ILE A 4 70.05 -8.73 28.99
CA ILE A 4 68.81 -9.52 29.05
C ILE A 4 67.58 -8.60 28.89
N ILE A 5 67.65 -7.38 29.44
CA ILE A 5 66.59 -6.36 29.28
C ILE A 5 66.54 -5.83 27.84
N LYS A 6 67.68 -5.66 27.17
CA LYS A 6 67.71 -5.27 25.75
C LYS A 6 67.19 -6.38 24.81
N LEU A 7 67.46 -7.65 25.13
CA LEU A 7 66.94 -8.77 24.34
C LEU A 7 65.43 -8.95 24.54
N ALA A 8 64.93 -8.78 25.76
CA ALA A 8 63.48 -8.80 26.04
C ALA A 8 62.74 -7.63 25.38
N LEU A 9 63.34 -6.43 25.33
CA LEU A 9 62.74 -5.26 24.67
C LEU A 9 62.71 -5.40 23.14
N CYS A 10 63.73 -6.03 22.52
CA CYS A 10 63.72 -6.33 21.09
C CYS A 10 62.72 -7.43 20.70
N VAL A 11 62.48 -8.44 21.56
CA VAL A 11 61.50 -9.49 21.28
C VAL A 11 60.06 -8.97 21.41
N VAL A 12 59.80 -8.02 22.32
CA VAL A 12 58.49 -7.34 22.42
C VAL A 12 58.26 -6.34 21.27
N PHE A 13 59.32 -5.72 20.74
CA PHE A 13 59.24 -4.85 19.57
C PHE A 13 59.13 -5.63 18.24
N LEU A 14 59.69 -6.84 18.15
CA LEU A 14 59.51 -7.70 16.97
C LEU A 14 58.14 -8.42 16.94
N PHE A 15 57.48 -8.63 18.09
CA PHE A 15 56.12 -9.19 18.13
C PHE A 15 55.00 -8.16 17.91
N SER A 16 55.32 -6.87 17.84
CA SER A 16 54.34 -5.79 17.55
C SER A 16 54.26 -5.40 16.07
N LEU A 17 55.00 -6.07 15.18
CA LEU A 17 55.08 -5.77 13.75
C LEU A 17 54.55 -6.91 12.84
N SER A 18 53.78 -7.85 13.35
CA SER A 18 53.27 -8.98 12.55
C SER A 18 51.85 -9.40 12.94
N SER A 19 50.92 -8.46 12.82
CA SER A 19 49.49 -8.76 12.67
C SER A 19 48.74 -7.53 12.16
N SER A 20 49.20 -6.98 11.04
CA SER A 20 48.27 -6.36 10.09
C SER A 20 47.57 -7.50 9.37
N LEU A 21 46.62 -8.14 10.06
CA LEU A 21 45.55 -8.82 9.34
C LEU A 21 44.88 -7.72 8.53
N GLU A 22 45.05 -7.78 7.22
CA GLU A 22 44.33 -6.98 6.24
C GLU A 22 42.84 -7.15 6.56
N ALA A 23 42.28 -6.19 7.30
CA ALA A 23 40.85 -6.00 7.34
C ALA A 23 40.48 -5.72 5.89
N LYS A 24 39.89 -6.71 5.23
CA LYS A 24 39.38 -6.60 3.86
C LYS A 24 38.36 -5.47 3.90
N GLY A 25 38.81 -4.26 3.59
CA GLY A 25 38.00 -3.05 3.65
C GLY A 25 36.76 -3.22 2.78
N GLU A 26 35.67 -2.60 3.20
CA GLU A 26 34.42 -2.58 2.45
C GLU A 26 34.70 -2.13 1.00
N LYS A 27 34.15 -2.87 0.04
CA LYS A 27 34.30 -2.54 -1.38
C LYS A 27 33.34 -1.43 -1.75
N ALA A 28 33.85 -0.32 -2.24
CA ALA A 28 33.05 0.83 -2.65
C ALA A 28 32.47 0.61 -4.05
N VAL A 29 31.15 0.73 -4.22
CA VAL A 29 30.46 0.52 -5.50
C VAL A 29 29.70 1.77 -5.90
N ALA A 30 29.98 2.29 -7.10
CA ALA A 30 29.23 3.39 -7.70
C ALA A 30 28.11 2.84 -8.59
N VAL A 31 26.85 3.10 -8.25
CA VAL A 31 25.70 2.75 -9.10
C VAL A 31 25.25 4.02 -9.84
N PHE A 32 25.37 4.02 -11.16
CA PHE A 32 24.98 5.13 -12.03
C PHE A 32 23.53 5.00 -12.49
N PRO A 33 22.83 6.12 -12.77
CA PRO A 33 21.48 6.08 -13.32
C PRO A 33 21.48 5.44 -14.70
N PHE A 34 20.64 4.43 -14.90
CA PHE A 34 20.53 3.74 -16.18
C PHE A 34 19.98 4.69 -17.26
N ALA A 35 20.51 4.56 -18.48
CA ALA A 35 19.95 5.21 -19.66
C ALA A 35 18.55 4.63 -19.96
N VAL A 36 17.66 5.42 -20.55
CA VAL A 36 16.29 5.00 -20.84
C VAL A 36 16.00 5.21 -22.33
N HIS A 37 15.57 4.15 -22.99
CA HIS A 37 15.09 4.15 -24.36
C HIS A 37 13.62 3.72 -24.38
N SER A 38 12.71 4.69 -24.43
CA SER A 38 11.27 4.42 -24.51
C SER A 38 10.54 5.53 -25.28
N ALA A 39 9.43 5.18 -25.92
CA ALA A 39 8.51 6.14 -26.52
C ALA A 39 7.61 6.83 -25.47
N GLU A 40 7.55 6.29 -24.25
CA GLU A 40 6.74 6.80 -23.13
C GLU A 40 7.65 7.38 -22.02
N ASN A 41 7.12 8.27 -21.18
CA ASN A 41 7.86 8.72 -19.99
C ASN A 41 7.91 7.59 -18.96
N VAL A 42 9.11 7.08 -18.71
CA VAL A 42 9.39 6.02 -17.73
C VAL A 42 10.44 6.45 -16.69
N ASP A 43 10.48 7.74 -16.36
CA ASP A 43 11.42 8.27 -15.35
C ASP A 43 11.24 7.59 -13.98
N TYR A 44 10.01 7.16 -13.67
CA TYR A 44 9.71 6.38 -12.47
C TYR A 44 10.40 5.00 -12.46
N VAL A 45 10.52 4.35 -13.62
CA VAL A 45 11.23 3.07 -13.78
C VAL A 45 12.72 3.28 -13.59
N LYS A 46 13.27 4.34 -14.20
CA LYS A 46 14.68 4.71 -14.07
C LYS A 46 15.09 4.90 -12.61
N GLN A 47 14.29 5.66 -11.86
CA GLN A 47 14.55 5.89 -10.44
C GLN A 47 14.36 4.60 -9.65
N GLY A 48 13.25 3.89 -9.82
CA GLY A 48 13.00 2.64 -9.09
C GLY A 48 14.11 1.59 -9.26
N ILE A 49 14.62 1.41 -10.47
CA ILE A 49 15.74 0.49 -10.74
C ILE A 49 17.03 0.97 -10.06
N TRP A 50 17.30 2.27 -10.10
CA TRP A 50 18.49 2.84 -9.46
C TRP A 50 18.45 2.66 -7.93
N ASP A 51 17.31 2.91 -7.31
CA ASP A 51 17.06 2.68 -5.89
C ASP A 51 17.26 1.21 -5.53
N MET A 52 16.65 0.32 -6.30
CA MET A 52 16.73 -1.12 -6.07
C MET A 52 18.15 -1.66 -6.18
N LEU A 53 18.91 -1.27 -7.20
CA LEU A 53 20.29 -1.71 -7.37
C LEU A 53 21.18 -1.17 -6.25
N SER A 54 21.03 0.11 -5.90
CA SER A 54 21.83 0.72 -4.83
C SER A 54 21.59 0.02 -3.49
N SER A 55 20.33 -0.31 -3.19
CA SER A 55 19.98 -1.02 -1.96
C SER A 55 20.45 -2.47 -1.97
N ARG A 56 20.25 -3.21 -3.07
CA ARG A 56 20.51 -4.66 -3.13
C ARG A 56 21.99 -5.01 -3.21
N ILE A 57 22.82 -4.12 -3.77
CA ILE A 57 24.27 -4.30 -3.86
C ILE A 57 24.96 -3.97 -2.53
N THR A 58 24.29 -3.21 -1.64
CA THR A 58 24.84 -2.89 -0.32
C THR A 58 24.85 -4.13 0.55
N VAL A 59 26.03 -4.54 1.02
CA VAL A 59 26.20 -5.68 1.92
C VAL A 59 26.96 -5.19 3.15
N ILE A 60 26.26 -5.13 4.28
CA ILE A 60 26.79 -4.61 5.55
C ILE A 60 28.13 -5.26 5.89
N GLY A 61 29.16 -4.43 6.13
CA GLY A 61 30.51 -4.89 6.47
C GLY A 61 31.33 -5.44 5.30
N LYS A 62 30.83 -5.36 4.05
CA LYS A 62 31.50 -5.93 2.86
C LYS A 62 31.43 -5.07 1.61
N ILE A 63 30.29 -4.45 1.30
CA ILE A 63 30.08 -3.62 0.11
C ILE A 63 29.35 -2.34 0.55
N ASP A 64 29.98 -1.20 0.30
CA ASP A 64 29.42 0.13 0.54
C ASP A 64 29.05 0.77 -0.81
N VAL A 65 27.80 1.21 -0.96
CA VAL A 65 27.33 1.84 -2.20
C VAL A 65 27.40 3.36 -2.06
N ILE A 66 28.12 4.00 -2.97
CA ILE A 66 28.31 5.45 -2.98
C ILE A 66 26.96 6.17 -3.10
N SER A 67 26.77 7.19 -2.26
CA SER A 67 25.50 7.91 -2.17
C SER A 67 25.08 8.54 -3.50
N LYS A 68 23.77 8.58 -3.74
CA LYS A 68 23.21 9.17 -4.96
C LYS A 68 23.55 10.63 -5.11
N GLU A 69 23.64 11.37 -4.01
CA GLU A 69 23.99 12.78 -4.00
C GLU A 69 25.41 12.98 -4.55
N ALA A 70 26.36 12.12 -4.15
CA ALA A 70 27.72 12.14 -4.65
C ALA A 70 27.79 11.78 -6.15
N ILE A 71 27.02 10.77 -6.58
CA ILE A 71 26.90 10.38 -8.00
C ILE A 71 26.31 11.54 -8.83
N LEU A 72 25.20 12.13 -8.38
CA LEU A 72 24.56 13.26 -9.05
C LEU A 72 25.48 14.48 -9.11
N HIS A 73 26.26 14.73 -8.06
CA HIS A 73 27.25 15.80 -8.04
C HIS A 73 28.35 15.56 -9.08
N ALA A 74 28.88 14.34 -9.18
CA ALA A 74 29.88 13.97 -10.18
C ALA A 74 29.34 14.02 -11.63
N LEU A 75 28.04 13.80 -11.81
CA LEU A 75 27.36 13.86 -13.11
C LEU A 75 27.01 15.29 -13.56
N LYS A 76 27.10 16.31 -12.70
CA LYS A 76 26.75 17.70 -13.06
C LYS A 76 27.57 18.25 -14.24
N GLU A 77 28.81 17.80 -14.39
CA GLU A 77 29.72 18.18 -15.48
C GLU A 77 29.38 17.49 -16.81
N ASN A 78 28.54 16.44 -16.81
CA ASN A 78 28.22 15.59 -17.95
C ASN A 78 26.71 15.54 -18.30
N LYS A 79 25.94 16.57 -17.93
CA LYS A 79 24.48 16.62 -18.17
C LYS A 79 24.12 16.42 -19.65
N GLY A 80 23.33 15.39 -19.95
CA GLY A 80 22.66 15.20 -21.24
C GLY A 80 23.43 14.41 -22.30
N LYS A 81 24.56 13.77 -21.95
CA LYS A 81 25.27 12.83 -22.83
C LYS A 81 25.01 11.39 -22.38
N ASP A 82 24.85 10.49 -23.34
CA ASP A 82 24.95 9.05 -23.09
C ASP A 82 26.37 8.76 -22.60
N LEU A 83 26.50 8.33 -21.34
CA LEU A 83 27.80 8.10 -20.70
C LEU A 83 28.45 6.88 -21.34
N SER A 84 29.64 7.08 -21.93
CA SER A 84 30.42 5.97 -22.46
C SER A 84 31.03 5.14 -21.33
N SER A 85 31.45 3.91 -21.63
CA SER A 85 32.18 3.06 -20.67
C SER A 85 33.45 3.74 -20.12
N GLU A 86 34.09 4.60 -20.92
CA GLU A 86 35.28 5.36 -20.52
C GLU A 86 34.91 6.51 -19.55
N ASP A 87 33.78 7.17 -19.77
CA ASP A 87 33.26 8.20 -18.85
C ASP A 87 32.89 7.59 -17.49
N ILE A 88 32.23 6.43 -17.49
CA ILE A 88 31.87 5.70 -16.26
C ILE A 88 33.12 5.26 -15.50
N TYR A 89 34.17 4.81 -16.20
CA TYR A 89 35.44 4.46 -15.58
C TYR A 89 36.12 5.66 -14.91
N ASN A 90 36.18 6.79 -15.61
CA ASN A 90 36.78 8.03 -15.08
C ASN A 90 35.97 8.61 -13.91
N LEU A 91 34.64 8.56 -13.98
CA LEU A 91 33.75 8.97 -12.89
C LEU A 91 33.89 8.04 -11.67
N GLY A 92 33.99 6.72 -11.89
CA GLY A 92 34.26 5.74 -10.84
C GLY A 92 35.57 6.03 -10.11
N LYS A 93 36.64 6.37 -10.84
CA LYS A 93 37.91 6.82 -10.24
C LYS A 93 37.77 8.11 -9.43
N LYS A 94 37.07 9.13 -9.97
CA LYS A 94 36.85 10.41 -9.28
C LYS A 94 36.08 10.23 -7.97
N LEU A 95 35.21 9.22 -7.91
CA LEU A 95 34.40 8.85 -6.74
C LEU A 95 35.09 7.85 -5.80
N ASN A 96 36.34 7.44 -6.09
CA ASN A 96 37.07 6.44 -5.33
C ASN A 96 36.32 5.09 -5.18
N ALA A 97 35.61 4.68 -6.23
CA ALA A 97 34.89 3.41 -6.28
C ALA A 97 35.83 2.25 -6.68
N ASP A 98 35.69 1.08 -6.05
CA ASP A 98 36.31 -0.17 -6.50
C ASP A 98 35.59 -0.72 -7.75
N TYR A 99 34.26 -0.58 -7.81
CA TYR A 99 33.43 -1.04 -8.91
C TYR A 99 32.42 0.02 -9.37
N ALA A 100 32.03 -0.03 -10.64
CA ALA A 100 30.98 0.82 -11.21
C ALA A 100 29.91 -0.01 -11.92
N VAL A 101 28.65 0.29 -11.64
CA VAL A 101 27.47 -0.33 -12.26
C VAL A 101 26.75 0.70 -13.11
N TYR A 102 26.53 0.38 -14.39
CA TYR A 102 25.84 1.24 -15.34
C TYR A 102 25.09 0.41 -16.38
N GLY A 103 24.19 1.02 -17.14
CA GLY A 103 23.42 0.27 -18.11
C GLY A 103 22.33 1.07 -18.81
N SER A 104 21.47 0.37 -19.54
CA SER A 104 20.31 0.93 -20.23
C SER A 104 19.05 0.10 -19.99
N ILE A 105 17.91 0.79 -19.99
CA ILE A 105 16.57 0.23 -19.91
C ILE A 105 15.87 0.54 -21.23
N THR A 106 15.41 -0.48 -21.95
CA THR A 106 14.65 -0.30 -23.17
C THR A 106 13.22 -0.78 -22.95
N LYS A 107 12.22 0.06 -23.22
CA LYS A 107 10.80 -0.32 -23.14
C LYS A 107 10.14 -0.22 -24.50
N ILE A 108 9.57 -1.33 -24.97
CA ILE A 108 8.81 -1.43 -26.21
C ILE A 108 7.46 -2.10 -25.90
N GLY A 109 6.37 -1.33 -26.02
CA GLY A 109 5.03 -1.80 -25.65
C GLY A 109 4.99 -2.22 -24.18
N ASN A 110 4.64 -3.49 -23.93
CA ASN A 110 4.56 -4.06 -22.59
C ASN A 110 5.85 -4.77 -22.12
N SER A 111 6.90 -4.80 -22.96
CA SER A 111 8.16 -5.49 -22.68
C SER A 111 9.24 -4.51 -22.23
N ILE A 112 10.05 -4.91 -21.26
CA ILE A 112 11.19 -4.15 -20.74
C ILE A 112 12.45 -5.02 -20.86
N SER A 113 13.52 -4.46 -21.43
CA SER A 113 14.86 -5.04 -21.35
C SER A 113 15.76 -4.16 -20.49
N ILE A 114 16.64 -4.81 -19.73
CA ILE A 114 17.67 -4.14 -18.93
C ILE A 114 19.02 -4.73 -19.35
N ASP A 115 19.90 -3.84 -19.78
CA ASP A 115 21.28 -4.11 -20.13
C ASP A 115 22.17 -3.54 -19.03
N GLY A 116 22.62 -4.38 -18.10
CA GLY A 116 23.47 -3.99 -16.98
C GLY A 116 24.94 -4.34 -17.22
N LYS A 117 25.85 -3.47 -16.79
CA LYS A 117 27.30 -3.65 -16.91
C LYS A 117 27.99 -3.34 -15.59
N LEU A 118 28.95 -4.19 -15.23
CA LEU A 118 29.82 -4.02 -14.07
C LEU A 118 31.26 -3.80 -14.54
N ILE A 119 31.89 -2.71 -14.10
CA ILE A 119 33.30 -2.39 -14.35
C ILE A 119 34.07 -2.52 -13.05
N ASP A 120 35.21 -3.22 -13.10
CA ASP A 120 36.21 -3.22 -12.04
C ASP A 120 37.16 -2.04 -12.26
N ILE A 121 37.01 -1.01 -11.43
CA ILE A 121 37.76 0.25 -11.52
C ILE A 121 39.19 0.04 -11.01
N ALA A 122 39.38 -0.82 -10.01
CA ALA A 122 40.65 -1.11 -9.37
C ALA A 122 41.58 -1.99 -10.24
N ALA A 123 41.02 -2.97 -10.96
CA ALA A 123 41.80 -3.92 -11.76
C ALA A 123 41.91 -3.57 -13.25
N ASN A 124 41.27 -2.48 -13.71
CA ASN A 124 41.20 -2.06 -15.12
C ASN A 124 40.79 -3.20 -16.07
N LYS A 125 39.80 -4.01 -15.64
CA LYS A 125 39.28 -5.15 -16.40
C LYS A 125 38.06 -4.76 -17.24
N PRO A 126 37.82 -5.43 -18.39
CA PRO A 126 36.69 -5.12 -19.25
C PRO A 126 35.35 -5.35 -18.54
N ALA A 127 34.35 -4.55 -18.92
CA ALA A 127 33.02 -4.59 -18.34
C ALA A 127 32.35 -5.96 -18.52
N ILE A 128 31.89 -6.56 -17.43
CA ILE A 128 31.03 -7.75 -17.49
C ILE A 128 29.64 -7.26 -17.87
N THR A 129 29.10 -7.77 -18.98
CA THR A 129 27.77 -7.40 -19.47
C THR A 129 26.77 -8.47 -19.09
N VAL A 130 25.66 -8.06 -18.48
CA VAL A 130 24.52 -8.91 -18.16
C VAL A 130 23.32 -8.36 -18.92
N PHE A 131 22.77 -9.18 -19.81
CA PHE A 131 21.54 -8.87 -20.55
C PHE A 131 20.35 -9.56 -19.89
N THR A 132 19.25 -8.83 -19.71
CA THR A 132 17.99 -9.44 -19.31
C THR A 132 16.81 -8.80 -20.06
N GLN A 133 15.88 -9.64 -20.50
CA GLN A 133 14.66 -9.21 -21.19
C GLN A 133 13.46 -9.87 -20.49
N SER A 134 12.41 -9.09 -20.22
CA SER A 134 11.18 -9.58 -19.59
C SER A 134 9.92 -9.12 -20.31
N GLN A 135 8.86 -9.90 -20.18
CA GLN A 135 7.54 -9.54 -20.66
C GLN A 135 6.71 -9.01 -19.48
N GLY A 136 6.80 -7.72 -19.22
CA GLY A 136 6.06 -7.05 -18.15
C GLY A 136 6.90 -6.69 -16.92
N MET A 137 6.33 -5.83 -16.07
CA MET A 137 6.99 -5.19 -14.92
C MET A 137 7.26 -6.13 -13.75
N ASP A 138 6.45 -7.18 -13.57
CA ASP A 138 6.55 -8.11 -12.44
C ASP A 138 7.80 -9.01 -12.52
N GLU A 139 8.20 -9.38 -13.75
CA GLU A 139 9.39 -10.17 -14.00
C GLU A 139 10.69 -9.34 -13.91
N VAL A 140 10.62 -8.03 -14.18
CA VAL A 140 11.78 -7.11 -14.10
C VAL A 140 12.41 -7.15 -12.71
N ILE A 141 11.58 -7.23 -11.67
CA ILE A 141 12.03 -7.22 -10.27
C ILE A 141 12.90 -8.44 -9.96
N GLN A 142 12.47 -9.64 -10.38
CA GLN A 142 13.25 -10.86 -10.17
C GLN A 142 14.60 -10.77 -10.88
N LYS A 143 14.61 -10.24 -12.10
CA LYS A 143 15.84 -10.10 -12.88
C LYS A 143 16.81 -9.06 -12.30
N ILE A 144 16.30 -7.99 -11.70
CA ILE A 144 17.12 -7.03 -10.97
C ILE A 144 17.72 -7.67 -9.70
N ASN A 145 16.95 -8.52 -9.01
CA ASN A 145 17.45 -9.25 -7.85
C ASN A 145 18.58 -10.21 -8.24
N ASP A 146 18.39 -10.94 -9.33
CA ASP A 146 19.40 -11.84 -9.88
C ASP A 146 20.65 -11.05 -10.30
N PHE A 147 20.46 -9.89 -10.94
CA PHE A 147 21.56 -9.02 -11.36
C PHE A 147 22.36 -8.49 -10.17
N ALA A 148 21.71 -7.95 -9.14
CA ALA A 148 22.38 -7.49 -7.92
C ALA A 148 23.13 -8.63 -7.21
N ARG A 149 22.48 -9.79 -7.05
CA ARG A 149 23.14 -10.99 -6.46
C ARG A 149 24.35 -11.44 -7.26
N ASN A 150 24.28 -11.37 -8.59
CA ASN A 150 25.41 -11.71 -9.45
C ASN A 150 26.56 -10.72 -9.29
N ILE A 151 26.27 -9.42 -9.10
CA ILE A 151 27.28 -8.40 -8.78
C ILE A 151 27.92 -8.69 -7.43
N ASP A 152 27.13 -8.93 -6.39
CA ASP A 152 27.63 -9.20 -5.04
C ASP A 152 28.52 -10.43 -5.02
N ASN A 153 28.07 -11.52 -5.64
CA ASN A 153 28.83 -12.75 -5.76
C ASN A 153 30.16 -12.51 -6.49
N HIS A 154 30.14 -11.71 -7.57
CA HIS A 154 31.33 -11.35 -8.32
C HIS A 154 32.32 -10.52 -7.49
N ILE A 155 31.84 -9.48 -6.81
CA ILE A 155 32.64 -8.58 -5.96
C ILE A 155 33.23 -9.33 -4.76
N LEU A 156 32.48 -10.26 -4.18
CA LEU A 156 32.89 -11.04 -3.01
C LEU A 156 33.73 -12.27 -3.37
N GLY A 157 33.88 -12.59 -4.65
CA GLY A 157 34.63 -13.76 -5.13
C GLY A 157 33.93 -15.10 -4.86
N MET A 158 32.61 -15.07 -4.66
CA MET A 158 31.76 -16.25 -4.56
C MET A 158 31.34 -16.65 -5.98
N VAL A 159 31.71 -17.84 -6.45
CA VAL A 159 31.44 -18.27 -7.82
C VAL A 159 30.07 -18.96 -7.91
N PRO A 160 29.12 -18.46 -8.73
CA PRO A 160 28.25 -19.33 -9.50
C PRO A 160 28.77 -19.45 -10.92
N SER A 161 29.05 -20.67 -11.35
CA SER A 161 29.43 -21.01 -12.72
C SER A 161 28.24 -20.89 -13.67
N THR A 162 27.92 -19.67 -14.12
CA THR A 162 27.34 -19.42 -15.46
C THR A 162 27.75 -18.02 -15.93
N PHE A 163 29.05 -17.85 -16.21
CA PHE A 163 29.57 -16.70 -16.95
C PHE A 163 30.19 -17.23 -18.24
N ALA A 164 29.38 -17.40 -19.28
CA ALA A 164 29.90 -17.62 -20.63
C ALA A 164 30.10 -16.25 -21.30
N PRO A 165 31.26 -15.96 -21.90
CA PRO A 165 31.38 -14.82 -22.80
C PRO A 165 30.52 -15.07 -24.03
N VAL A 166 29.51 -14.24 -24.26
CA VAL A 166 28.72 -14.31 -25.48
C VAL A 166 29.60 -13.79 -26.62
N THR A 167 30.09 -14.71 -27.45
CA THR A 167 30.67 -14.39 -28.76
C THR A 167 29.63 -13.65 -29.59
N GLN A 168 30.01 -12.49 -30.14
CA GLN A 168 29.22 -11.73 -31.10
C GLN A 168 28.73 -12.61 -32.25
N PRO A 169 27.43 -12.59 -32.59
CA PRO A 169 26.99 -13.08 -33.88
C PRO A 169 27.39 -12.07 -34.96
N SER A 170 28.26 -12.52 -35.86
CA SER A 170 28.58 -11.86 -37.12
C SER A 170 27.33 -11.58 -37.94
N ALA A 171 27.31 -10.42 -38.59
CA ALA A 171 26.34 -10.09 -39.62
C ALA A 171 26.43 -11.11 -40.76
N THR A 172 25.32 -11.81 -41.03
CA THR A 172 25.15 -12.53 -42.29
C THR A 172 23.70 -12.44 -42.76
N ALA A 173 23.57 -11.85 -43.95
CA ALA A 173 22.57 -12.06 -45.01
C ALA A 173 21.07 -12.14 -44.65
N ALA A 174 20.35 -11.18 -45.21
CA ALA A 174 18.90 -11.16 -45.35
C ALA A 174 18.34 -12.45 -45.97
N THR A 175 17.34 -13.03 -45.32
CA THR A 175 16.34 -13.90 -45.94
C THR A 175 14.94 -13.46 -45.52
N GLN A 176 14.09 -13.36 -46.54
CA GLN A 176 12.73 -12.86 -46.49
C GLN A 176 11.83 -13.75 -45.63
N GLN A 177 11.01 -13.10 -44.79
CA GLN A 177 10.00 -13.74 -43.97
C GLN A 177 8.68 -13.85 -44.75
N PRO A 178 8.07 -15.04 -44.90
CA PRO A 178 6.71 -15.17 -45.40
C PRO A 178 5.70 -14.66 -44.36
N ALA A 179 4.70 -13.91 -44.82
CA ALA A 179 3.58 -13.45 -44.02
C ALA A 179 2.84 -14.62 -43.36
N SER A 180 2.59 -14.51 -42.05
CA SER A 180 1.76 -15.46 -41.31
C SER A 180 0.26 -15.16 -41.55
N PRO A 181 -0.61 -16.17 -41.66
CA PRO A 181 -2.03 -15.98 -41.92
C PRO A 181 -2.77 -15.48 -40.68
N SER A 182 -3.70 -14.55 -40.90
CA SER A 182 -4.69 -14.08 -39.93
C SER A 182 -5.37 -15.22 -39.19
N SER A 183 -5.41 -15.13 -37.86
CA SER A 183 -6.08 -16.12 -37.01
C SER A 183 -7.59 -16.13 -37.25
N ARG A 184 -8.11 -17.35 -37.36
CA ARG A 184 -9.54 -17.75 -37.41
C ARG A 184 -10.36 -17.34 -36.18
N GLU A 185 -9.79 -16.59 -35.25
CA GLU A 185 -10.49 -16.01 -34.10
C GLU A 185 -11.25 -14.74 -34.47
N SER A 186 -10.86 -14.09 -35.58
CA SER A 186 -11.51 -12.88 -36.13
C SER A 186 -12.91 -13.16 -36.71
N GLU A 187 -13.17 -14.39 -37.18
CA GLU A 187 -14.45 -14.78 -37.78
C GLU A 187 -15.45 -15.38 -36.78
N ILE A 188 -14.98 -15.90 -35.64
CA ILE A 188 -15.86 -16.43 -34.59
C ILE A 188 -16.53 -15.30 -33.79
N ILE A 189 -15.84 -14.15 -33.65
CA ILE A 189 -16.35 -12.96 -32.96
C ILE A 189 -17.36 -12.18 -33.82
N ALA A 190 -17.32 -12.33 -35.15
CA ALA A 190 -18.29 -11.70 -36.06
C ALA A 190 -19.66 -12.42 -36.10
N GLY A 191 -19.75 -13.67 -35.61
CA GLY A 191 -20.96 -14.50 -35.66
C GLY A 191 -21.94 -14.33 -34.50
N MET A 192 -21.56 -13.69 -33.39
CA MET A 192 -22.42 -13.56 -32.19
C MET A 192 -23.29 -12.29 -32.15
N LYS A 193 -23.28 -11.44 -33.17
CA LYS A 193 -24.23 -10.33 -33.30
C LYS A 193 -25.56 -10.77 -33.93
N LYS A 194 -26.22 -11.77 -33.35
CA LYS A 194 -27.66 -12.04 -33.51
C LYS A 194 -28.12 -13.05 -32.46
N GLY A 195 -28.36 -12.54 -31.26
CA GLY A 195 -28.98 -13.31 -30.17
C GLY A 195 -29.39 -12.38 -29.05
N LYS A 196 -30.65 -11.94 -29.06
CA LYS A 196 -31.28 -11.29 -27.90
C LYS A 196 -31.37 -12.32 -26.77
N LYS A 197 -30.58 -12.15 -25.70
CA LYS A 197 -30.88 -12.57 -24.32
C LYS A 197 -29.91 -11.85 -23.36
N GLY A 198 -30.46 -11.28 -22.30
CA GLY A 198 -29.89 -10.20 -21.49
C GLY A 198 -28.52 -10.46 -20.89
N THR A 199 -27.70 -9.42 -20.87
CA THR A 199 -26.40 -9.37 -20.20
C THR A 199 -26.36 -8.09 -19.36
N LEU A 200 -26.03 -8.23 -18.07
CA LEU A 200 -26.07 -7.27 -16.96
C LEU A 200 -25.12 -6.05 -17.09
N THR A 201 -24.98 -5.46 -18.27
CA THR A 201 -23.95 -4.43 -18.55
C THR A 201 -24.46 -2.99 -18.62
N SER A 202 -25.69 -2.70 -18.18
CA SER A 202 -26.32 -1.38 -18.34
C SER A 202 -26.11 -0.38 -17.19
N VAL A 203 -25.17 -0.61 -16.26
CA VAL A 203 -25.07 0.18 -15.00
C VAL A 203 -23.80 1.01 -14.86
N ILE A 204 -22.81 0.80 -15.72
CA ILE A 204 -21.45 1.19 -15.34
C ILE A 204 -21.17 2.64 -15.77
N ASN A 205 -20.96 3.53 -14.79
CA ASN A 205 -20.37 4.85 -15.05
C ASN A 205 -19.02 4.64 -15.78
N PRO A 206 -18.75 5.34 -16.89
CA PRO A 206 -17.58 5.11 -17.74
C PRO A 206 -16.22 5.23 -17.04
N ASP A 207 -16.17 5.84 -15.85
CA ASP A 207 -14.98 5.86 -14.99
C ASP A 207 -14.66 4.49 -14.34
N PHE A 208 -15.63 3.55 -14.31
CA PHE A 208 -15.52 2.19 -13.78
C PHE A 208 -15.24 1.12 -14.88
N ILE A 209 -14.98 1.51 -16.14
CA ILE A 209 -14.58 0.59 -17.23
C ILE A 209 -13.24 1.01 -17.87
N ASN A 210 -12.39 0.01 -18.15
CA ASN A 210 -11.25 0.06 -19.07
C ASN A 210 -11.70 0.27 -20.54
N ALA A 211 -12.19 1.46 -20.88
CA ALA A 211 -12.45 1.85 -22.27
C ALA A 211 -11.50 2.98 -22.71
N ALA A 212 -10.72 2.71 -23.76
CA ALA A 212 -9.80 3.63 -24.43
C ALA A 212 -10.54 4.73 -25.23
N LYS A 213 -11.39 5.52 -24.57
CA LYS A 213 -11.96 6.74 -25.12
C LYS A 213 -11.72 7.91 -24.17
N PRO A 214 -11.32 9.08 -24.68
CA PRO A 214 -11.24 10.28 -23.86
C PRO A 214 -12.68 10.69 -23.51
N LEU A 215 -13.07 10.47 -22.26
CA LEU A 215 -14.43 10.67 -21.79
C LEU A 215 -14.50 11.90 -20.88
N ASP A 216 -15.56 12.66 -21.07
CA ASP A 216 -15.91 13.91 -20.42
C ASP A 216 -15.79 13.80 -18.89
N ARG A 217 -15.28 14.85 -18.21
CA ARG A 217 -14.99 14.91 -16.75
C ARG A 217 -16.26 14.88 -15.87
N LYS A 218 -17.20 13.97 -16.09
CA LYS A 218 -18.57 14.03 -15.54
C LYS A 218 -18.98 12.89 -14.59
N GLY A 219 -18.06 12.04 -14.14
CA GLY A 219 -18.39 10.89 -13.29
C GLY A 219 -18.19 11.07 -11.76
N PHE A 220 -17.55 12.15 -11.30
CA PHE A 220 -17.24 12.34 -9.88
C PHE A 220 -17.17 13.82 -9.47
N TRP A 221 -17.43 14.09 -8.19
CA TRP A 221 -17.17 15.37 -7.54
C TRP A 221 -15.87 15.30 -6.73
N MET A 222 -15.15 16.42 -6.66
CA MET A 222 -13.93 16.56 -5.85
C MET A 222 -13.96 17.90 -5.10
N SER A 223 -13.64 17.86 -3.81
CA SER A 223 -13.55 19.08 -2.99
C SER A 223 -12.36 19.95 -3.38
N GLN A 224 -12.34 21.17 -2.85
CA GLN A 224 -11.11 21.95 -2.78
C GLN A 224 -10.01 21.19 -2.02
N LYS A 225 -8.75 21.52 -2.32
CA LYS A 225 -7.59 20.96 -1.60
C LYS A 225 -7.55 21.50 -0.18
N LEU A 226 -7.61 20.60 0.79
CA LEU A 226 -7.51 20.92 2.20
C LEU A 226 -6.06 20.75 2.67
N PRO A 227 -5.48 21.72 3.39
CA PRO A 227 -4.08 21.68 3.85
C PRO A 227 -3.95 20.84 5.13
N LEU A 228 -4.39 19.59 5.08
CA LEU A 228 -4.31 18.64 6.17
C LEU A 228 -4.18 17.22 5.62
N GLU A 229 -3.54 16.34 6.39
CA GLU A 229 -3.47 14.91 6.11
C GLU A 229 -4.68 14.22 6.73
N PHE A 230 -5.52 13.59 5.91
CA PHE A 230 -6.65 12.79 6.41
C PHE A 230 -6.16 11.48 7.03
N ARG A 231 -6.80 11.08 8.13
CA ARG A 231 -6.61 9.77 8.76
C ARG A 231 -7.86 8.91 8.84
N GLY A 232 -9.03 9.53 8.86
CA GLY A 232 -10.30 8.85 9.01
C GLY A 232 -11.44 9.75 8.54
N MET A 233 -12.52 9.14 8.08
CA MET A 233 -13.70 9.85 7.63
C MET A 233 -14.97 9.04 7.89
N ASP A 234 -16.02 9.73 8.33
CA ASP A 234 -17.38 9.21 8.23
C ASP A 234 -18.39 10.31 7.90
N ILE A 235 -19.58 9.93 7.49
CA ILE A 235 -20.66 10.80 7.03
C ILE A 235 -21.94 10.47 7.79
N GLY A 236 -22.64 11.51 8.22
CA GLY A 236 -23.95 11.38 8.84
C GLY A 236 -24.47 12.69 9.41
N ASP A 237 -25.77 12.75 9.69
CA ASP A 237 -26.37 13.85 10.43
C ASP A 237 -25.94 13.82 11.90
N VAL A 238 -24.83 14.52 12.19
CA VAL A 238 -24.26 14.70 13.53
C VAL A 238 -24.76 15.98 14.22
N THR A 239 -25.68 16.70 13.59
CA THR A 239 -26.25 17.96 14.11
C THR A 239 -27.76 17.88 14.42
N GLY A 240 -28.43 16.84 13.95
CA GLY A 240 -29.86 16.58 14.15
C GLY A 240 -30.74 17.46 13.25
N ASP A 241 -30.17 18.02 12.18
CA ASP A 241 -30.86 18.94 11.25
C ASP A 241 -31.38 18.21 9.99
N GLY A 242 -31.24 16.89 9.94
CA GLY A 242 -31.62 16.06 8.78
C GLY A 242 -30.62 16.13 7.63
N VAL A 243 -29.49 16.81 7.80
CA VAL A 243 -28.49 17.01 6.74
C VAL A 243 -27.16 16.36 7.13
N ASN A 244 -26.70 15.43 6.31
CA ASN A 244 -25.42 14.75 6.48
C ASN A 244 -24.25 15.75 6.47
N LYS A 245 -23.34 15.54 7.41
CA LYS A 245 -22.05 16.23 7.52
C LYS A 245 -20.93 15.23 7.28
N VAL A 246 -19.82 15.71 6.73
CA VAL A 246 -18.58 14.95 6.54
C VAL A 246 -17.68 15.19 7.74
N VAL A 247 -17.50 14.17 8.56
CA VAL A 247 -16.61 14.19 9.73
C VAL A 247 -15.26 13.64 9.30
N ILE A 248 -14.21 14.45 9.43
CA ILE A 248 -12.85 14.11 9.05
C ILE A 248 -11.96 14.26 10.27
N ILE A 249 -11.05 13.30 10.47
CA ILE A 249 -9.95 13.46 11.43
C ILE A 249 -8.61 13.62 10.72
N ASP A 250 -7.80 14.54 11.24
CA ASP A 250 -6.34 14.44 11.13
C ASP A 250 -5.80 13.76 12.41
N ASN A 251 -4.49 13.81 12.65
CA ASN A 251 -3.90 13.17 13.83
C ASN A 251 -4.35 13.75 15.18
N ARG A 252 -4.96 14.94 15.23
CA ARG A 252 -5.24 15.67 16.48
C ARG A 252 -6.51 16.51 16.44
N SER A 253 -7.27 16.52 15.36
CA SER A 253 -8.47 17.34 15.26
C SER A 253 -9.59 16.63 14.53
N VAL A 254 -10.81 16.87 15.01
CA VAL A 254 -12.05 16.49 14.34
C VAL A 254 -12.56 17.72 13.61
N SER A 255 -12.71 17.64 12.30
CA SER A 255 -13.24 18.70 11.46
C SER A 255 -14.55 18.23 10.83
N ILE A 256 -15.60 19.02 10.97
CA ILE A 256 -16.96 18.69 10.54
C ILE A 256 -17.31 19.65 9.41
N TYR A 257 -17.55 19.09 8.24
CA TYR A 257 -17.84 19.84 7.03
C TYR A 257 -19.24 19.54 6.51
N GLN A 258 -19.75 20.41 5.66
CA GLN A 258 -20.94 20.17 4.86
C GLN A 258 -20.59 20.43 3.39
N LYS A 259 -20.97 19.52 2.49
CA LYS A 259 -20.89 19.79 1.06
C LYS A 259 -21.94 20.83 0.69
N LYS A 260 -21.52 21.93 0.10
CA LYS A 260 -22.38 23.00 -0.42
C LYS A 260 -21.99 23.24 -1.87
N ASP A 261 -22.85 22.85 -2.80
CA ASP A 261 -22.58 22.86 -4.23
C ASP A 261 -21.26 22.14 -4.56
N ASN A 262 -20.22 22.90 -4.92
CA ASN A 262 -18.89 22.41 -5.25
C ASN A 262 -17.89 22.44 -4.07
N ASP A 263 -18.21 23.12 -2.98
CA ASP A 263 -17.28 23.36 -1.88
C ASP A 263 -17.60 22.49 -0.67
N LEU A 264 -16.55 22.10 0.05
CA LEU A 264 -16.67 21.44 1.35
C LEU A 264 -16.52 22.49 2.46
N ALA A 265 -17.64 23.02 2.95
CA ALA A 265 -17.65 24.12 3.91
C ALA A 265 -17.40 23.62 5.34
N LEU A 266 -16.41 24.19 6.03
CA LEU A 266 -16.13 23.85 7.43
C LEU A 266 -17.20 24.45 8.35
N ILE A 267 -17.87 23.59 9.14
CA ILE A 267 -18.91 23.99 10.09
C ILE A 267 -18.32 24.08 11.50
N HIS A 268 -17.60 23.05 11.93
CA HIS A 268 -16.94 23.00 13.23
C HIS A 268 -15.56 22.38 13.14
N LYS A 269 -14.63 22.84 13.99
CA LYS A 269 -13.33 22.20 14.19
C LYS A 269 -13.04 22.07 15.68
N ILE A 270 -12.86 20.84 16.13
CA ILE A 270 -12.55 20.49 17.51
C ILE A 270 -11.09 20.08 17.57
N ARG A 271 -10.26 20.86 18.26
CA ARG A 271 -8.83 20.59 18.42
C ARG A 271 -8.57 19.74 19.65
N GLY A 272 -7.81 18.67 19.46
CA GLY A 272 -7.21 17.86 20.50
C GLY A 272 -5.96 18.47 21.11
N LYS A 273 -5.32 17.69 21.97
CA LYS A 273 -4.06 18.04 22.64
C LYS A 273 -2.86 17.67 21.76
N SER A 274 -1.70 18.24 22.05
CA SER A 274 -0.45 17.90 21.35
C SER A 274 -0.02 16.45 21.52
N SER A 275 -0.45 15.80 22.60
CA SER A 275 -0.18 14.40 22.90
C SER A 275 -1.17 13.42 22.27
N ASP A 276 -2.27 13.91 21.69
CA ASP A 276 -3.27 13.06 21.05
C ASP A 276 -2.74 12.48 19.74
N ASN A 277 -3.27 11.31 19.39
CA ASN A 277 -2.99 10.61 18.15
C ASN A 277 -4.29 9.90 17.70
N TYR A 278 -5.12 10.61 16.96
CA TYR A 278 -6.37 10.08 16.41
C TYR A 278 -6.06 9.17 15.22
N ILE A 279 -6.71 8.00 15.21
CA ILE A 279 -6.43 6.95 14.23
C ILE A 279 -7.67 6.45 13.49
N ALA A 280 -8.87 6.65 14.03
CA ALA A 280 -10.12 6.27 13.38
C ALA A 280 -11.28 7.15 13.90
N VAL A 281 -12.28 7.35 13.04
CA VAL A 281 -13.54 8.01 13.38
C VAL A 281 -14.70 7.29 12.71
N ASP A 282 -15.81 7.17 13.43
CA ASP A 282 -17.07 6.63 12.95
C ASP A 282 -18.25 7.46 13.49
N VAL A 283 -19.36 7.45 12.78
CA VAL A 283 -20.58 8.20 13.06
C VAL A 283 -21.78 7.27 13.11
N ALA A 284 -22.41 7.15 14.27
CA ALA A 284 -23.59 6.32 14.50
C ALA A 284 -24.37 6.78 15.72
N ASP A 285 -25.66 6.45 15.79
CA ASP A 285 -26.49 6.61 16.99
C ASP A 285 -26.44 5.30 17.78
N ILE A 286 -25.49 5.18 18.72
CA ILE A 286 -25.28 3.96 19.52
C ILE A 286 -26.12 4.01 20.79
N ASN A 287 -26.39 5.20 21.33
CA ASN A 287 -27.22 5.36 22.52
C ASN A 287 -28.74 5.35 22.23
N ASN A 288 -29.12 5.30 20.95
CA ASN A 288 -30.50 5.27 20.43
C ASN A 288 -31.33 6.48 20.85
N ASN A 289 -30.72 7.67 20.94
CA ASN A 289 -31.42 8.90 21.28
C ASN A 289 -31.85 9.73 20.05
N GLY A 290 -31.59 9.23 18.83
CA GLY A 290 -31.88 9.90 17.57
C GLY A 290 -30.80 10.87 17.11
N MET A 291 -29.74 11.09 17.90
CA MET A 291 -28.60 11.93 17.56
C MET A 291 -27.36 11.07 17.32
N LYS A 292 -26.89 11.01 16.06
CA LYS A 292 -25.65 10.31 15.73
C LYS A 292 -24.46 10.95 16.46
N GLU A 293 -23.73 10.12 17.19
CA GLU A 293 -22.51 10.50 17.86
C GLU A 293 -21.30 10.43 16.93
N ILE A 294 -20.24 11.18 17.26
CA ILE A 294 -18.93 11.07 16.62
C ILE A 294 -18.01 10.29 17.57
N ILE A 295 -17.65 9.08 17.15
CA ILE A 295 -16.86 8.12 17.93
C ILE A 295 -15.42 8.19 17.41
N VAL A 296 -14.47 8.59 18.25
CA VAL A 296 -13.07 8.78 17.86
C VAL A 296 -12.18 7.83 18.64
N THR A 297 -11.38 7.05 17.91
CA THR A 297 -10.29 6.31 18.54
C THR A 297 -9.04 7.18 18.64
N ASN A 298 -8.52 7.29 19.87
CA ASN A 298 -7.31 8.04 20.19
C ASN A 298 -6.32 7.15 20.92
N ILE A 299 -5.05 7.25 20.55
CA ILE A 299 -3.94 6.64 21.26
C ILE A 299 -3.20 7.75 22.00
N LEU A 300 -3.14 7.64 23.33
CA LEU A 300 -2.36 8.54 24.16
C LEU A 300 -1.13 7.82 24.69
N ARG A 301 0.04 8.12 24.11
CA ARG A 301 1.30 7.38 24.33
C ARG A 301 1.12 5.89 24.03
N ASN A 302 0.91 5.11 25.08
CA ASN A 302 0.84 3.66 25.07
C ASN A 302 -0.54 3.14 25.51
N SER A 303 -1.52 4.02 25.65
CA SER A 303 -2.88 3.65 26.05
C SER A 303 -3.89 4.04 24.97
N VAL A 304 -4.94 3.24 24.83
CA VAL A 304 -6.11 3.62 24.03
C VAL A 304 -7.02 4.44 24.93
N GLU A 305 -7.29 5.68 24.53
CA GLU A 305 -8.14 6.63 25.25
C GLU A 305 -9.17 7.24 24.30
N SER A 306 -10.00 6.37 23.73
CA SER A 306 -11.09 6.75 22.83
C SER A 306 -12.13 7.61 23.53
N PHE A 307 -12.91 8.35 22.75
CA PHE A 307 -13.93 9.26 23.28
C PHE A 307 -15.07 9.45 22.27
N VAL A 308 -16.20 9.94 22.76
CA VAL A 308 -17.42 10.15 21.97
C VAL A 308 -17.90 11.59 22.13
N PHE A 309 -18.20 12.24 21.02
CA PHE A 309 -18.86 13.54 20.97
C PHE A 309 -20.32 13.39 20.56
N GLU A 310 -21.19 14.19 21.16
CA GLU A 310 -22.59 14.35 20.74
C GLU A 310 -22.90 15.84 20.61
N TYR A 311 -23.71 16.20 19.63
CA TYR A 311 -24.15 17.58 19.44
C TYR A 311 -25.33 17.90 20.35
N LYS A 312 -25.16 18.93 21.19
CA LYS A 312 -26.20 19.40 22.10
C LYS A 312 -26.03 20.89 22.38
N ASP A 313 -27.14 21.62 22.34
CA ASP A 313 -27.21 23.06 22.62
C ASP A 313 -26.24 23.89 21.76
N GLY A 314 -26.15 23.59 20.46
CA GLY A 314 -25.34 24.37 19.52
C GLY A 314 -23.84 24.02 19.49
N LYS A 315 -23.41 22.98 20.22
CA LYS A 315 -22.00 22.59 20.33
C LYS A 315 -21.82 21.07 20.46
N PHE A 316 -20.64 20.59 20.08
CA PHE A 316 -20.22 19.21 20.32
C PHE A 316 -19.67 19.06 21.74
N ASN A 317 -20.32 18.23 22.55
CA ASN A 317 -19.91 17.92 23.91
C ASN A 317 -19.35 16.51 23.99
N LYS A 318 -18.30 16.31 24.77
CA LYS A 318 -17.74 14.98 25.00
C LYS A 318 -18.63 14.27 26.02
N ILE A 319 -19.43 13.30 25.57
CA ILE A 319 -20.33 12.53 26.43
C ILE A 319 -19.61 11.36 27.11
N SER A 320 -18.50 10.90 26.52
CA SER A 320 -17.67 9.85 27.09
C SER A 320 -16.20 10.03 26.73
N SER A 321 -15.30 9.59 27.60
CA SER A 321 -13.85 9.78 27.46
C SER A 321 -13.05 8.68 28.15
N LYS A 322 -11.77 8.52 27.75
CA LYS A 322 -10.86 7.50 28.30
C LYS A 322 -11.38 6.08 28.13
N LEU A 323 -12.05 5.84 27.01
CA LEU A 323 -12.55 4.52 26.65
C LEU A 323 -11.37 3.63 26.24
N PRO A 324 -11.18 2.46 26.87
CA PRO A 324 -9.97 1.64 26.72
C PRO A 324 -10.00 0.74 25.46
N TRP A 325 -10.77 1.12 24.44
CA TRP A 325 -11.04 0.29 23.27
C TRP A 325 -10.65 1.01 21.98
N PHE A 326 -10.04 0.29 21.06
CA PHE A 326 -10.12 0.58 19.64
C PHE A 326 -11.58 0.41 19.23
N LEU A 327 -12.18 1.44 18.65
CA LEU A 327 -13.60 1.47 18.33
C LEU A 327 -13.81 1.50 16.82
N ARG A 328 -14.79 0.73 16.35
CA ARG A 328 -15.27 0.73 14.95
C ARG A 328 -16.77 0.50 14.93
N VAL A 329 -17.48 1.22 14.06
CA VAL A 329 -18.87 0.89 13.75
C VAL A 329 -18.91 0.04 12.48
N ILE A 330 -19.67 -1.04 12.53
CA ILE A 330 -20.08 -1.80 11.33
C ILE A 330 -21.60 -1.74 11.19
N THR A 331 -22.10 -1.89 9.97
CA THR A 331 -23.54 -1.95 9.70
C THR A 331 -23.97 -3.41 9.63
N THR A 332 -25.02 -3.76 10.37
CA THR A 332 -25.69 -5.06 10.28
C THR A 332 -27.14 -4.85 9.84
N ASP A 333 -27.86 -5.94 9.55
CA ASP A 333 -29.29 -5.86 9.22
C ASP A 333 -30.14 -5.34 10.40
N SER A 334 -29.62 -5.43 11.63
CA SER A 334 -30.25 -4.89 12.84
C SER A 334 -29.90 -3.43 13.12
N GLY A 335 -29.09 -2.79 12.25
CA GLY A 335 -28.59 -1.43 12.43
C GLY A 335 -27.10 -1.37 12.77
N PRO A 336 -26.62 -0.21 13.24
CA PRO A 336 -25.21 -0.01 13.58
C PRO A 336 -24.81 -0.84 14.80
N LEU A 337 -23.67 -1.52 14.69
CA LEU A 337 -23.04 -2.27 15.77
C LEU A 337 -21.69 -1.63 16.10
N LEU A 338 -21.51 -1.16 17.34
CA LEU A 338 -20.23 -0.67 17.81
C LEU A 338 -19.38 -1.82 18.34
N LEU A 339 -18.23 -2.03 17.71
CA LEU A 339 -17.23 -2.99 18.12
C LEU A 339 -16.11 -2.31 18.89
N GLY A 340 -15.60 -3.02 19.89
CA GLY A 340 -14.50 -2.58 20.74
C GLY A 340 -13.46 -3.66 20.92
N GLN A 341 -12.20 -3.28 20.79
CA GLN A 341 -11.07 -4.17 21.00
C GLN A 341 -10.09 -3.53 21.97
N ARG A 342 -9.70 -4.26 23.02
CA ARG A 342 -8.65 -3.80 23.91
C ARG A 342 -7.31 -3.90 23.21
N ARG A 343 -6.32 -3.19 23.74
CA ARG A 343 -4.95 -3.31 23.23
C ARG A 343 -4.28 -4.57 23.78
N GLY A 344 -3.71 -5.39 22.90
CA GLY A 344 -2.84 -6.49 23.29
C GLY A 344 -1.46 -6.03 23.81
N ILE A 345 -0.73 -6.96 24.43
CA ILE A 345 0.57 -6.67 25.06
C ILE A 345 1.67 -6.59 23.99
N ASP A 346 1.77 -7.62 23.15
CA ASP A 346 2.81 -7.71 22.13
C ASP A 346 2.36 -7.04 20.82
N LYS A 347 1.24 -7.48 20.25
CA LYS A 347 0.57 -6.79 19.14
C LYS A 347 -0.74 -6.11 19.57
N PRO A 348 -1.13 -4.97 18.98
CA PRO A 348 -2.29 -4.19 19.42
C PRO A 348 -3.61 -4.96 19.33
N PHE A 349 -3.76 -5.88 18.37
CA PHE A 349 -5.03 -6.53 18.04
C PHE A 349 -5.09 -8.02 18.43
N GLU A 350 -4.24 -8.46 19.36
CA GLU A 350 -4.23 -9.84 19.89
C GLU A 350 -5.19 -10.06 21.05
N THR A 351 -6.35 -9.40 21.04
CA THR A 351 -7.41 -9.61 22.05
C THR A 351 -8.76 -9.85 21.38
N PRO A 352 -9.70 -10.54 22.06
CA PRO A 352 -11.06 -10.68 21.55
C PRO A 352 -11.74 -9.33 21.29
N ILE A 353 -12.62 -9.31 20.29
CA ILE A 353 -13.45 -8.16 19.94
C ILE A 353 -14.81 -8.34 20.62
N HIS A 354 -15.29 -7.28 21.25
CA HIS A 354 -16.56 -7.26 21.95
C HIS A 354 -17.51 -6.28 21.26
N GLU A 355 -18.80 -6.54 21.40
CA GLU A 355 -19.81 -5.49 21.25
C GLU A 355 -19.62 -4.45 22.37
N ILE A 356 -19.74 -3.17 22.04
CA ILE A 356 -19.79 -2.09 23.02
C ILE A 356 -21.20 -1.54 23.05
N VAL A 357 -21.82 -1.60 24.21
CA VAL A 357 -23.22 -1.23 24.42
C VAL A 357 -23.32 0.06 25.24
N TRP A 358 -24.39 0.82 25.02
CA TRP A 358 -24.74 1.94 25.88
C TRP A 358 -25.74 1.48 26.94
N GLU A 359 -25.30 1.43 28.19
CA GLU A 359 -26.10 0.99 29.33
C GLU A 359 -25.88 1.89 30.54
N ASP A 360 -26.95 2.27 31.23
CA ASP A 360 -26.92 3.15 32.41
C ASP A 360 -26.17 4.47 32.18
N GLY A 361 -26.27 5.02 30.96
CA GLY A 361 -25.62 6.28 30.58
C GLY A 361 -24.12 6.16 30.33
N LEU A 362 -23.59 4.93 30.14
CA LEU A 362 -22.18 4.66 29.93
C LEU A 362 -21.98 3.64 28.79
N TYR A 363 -20.88 3.80 28.04
CA TYR A 363 -20.40 2.75 27.15
C TYR A 363 -19.74 1.64 27.97
N LYS A 364 -20.20 0.40 27.80
CA LYS A 364 -19.71 -0.79 28.49
C LYS A 364 -19.33 -1.88 27.50
N GLU A 365 -18.41 -2.74 27.92
CA GLU A 365 -18.07 -3.96 27.20
C GLU A 365 -19.22 -4.96 27.33
N GLY A 366 -19.82 -5.31 26.18
CA GLY A 366 -20.89 -6.29 26.07
C GLY A 366 -20.35 -7.68 25.75
N LYS A 367 -21.09 -8.44 24.94
CA LYS A 367 -20.72 -9.82 24.59
C LYS A 367 -19.43 -9.88 23.76
N ALA A 368 -18.64 -10.92 23.98
CA ALA A 368 -17.54 -11.27 23.07
C ALA A 368 -18.12 -11.75 21.73
N MET A 369 -17.65 -11.16 20.65
CA MET A 369 -18.05 -11.53 19.30
C MET A 369 -17.35 -12.82 18.88
N LYS A 370 -18.03 -13.64 18.06
CA LYS A 370 -17.45 -14.84 17.44
C LYS A 370 -16.58 -14.47 16.24
N ILE A 371 -15.52 -13.70 16.52
CA ILE A 371 -14.51 -13.25 15.57
C ILE A 371 -13.16 -13.90 15.92
N PRO A 372 -12.42 -14.45 14.93
CA PRO A 372 -11.09 -14.98 15.16
C PRO A 372 -10.17 -14.02 15.92
N VAL A 373 -9.51 -14.51 16.97
CA VAL A 373 -8.57 -13.69 17.77
C VAL A 373 -7.29 -13.44 16.97
N GLY A 374 -6.86 -12.18 16.92
CA GLY A 374 -5.73 -11.71 16.11
C GLY A 374 -6.16 -10.87 14.89
N LEU A 375 -7.46 -10.81 14.57
CA LEU A 375 -7.98 -9.84 13.62
C LEU A 375 -8.10 -8.45 14.24
N SER A 376 -7.90 -7.41 13.43
CA SER A 376 -8.12 -6.01 13.83
C SER A 376 -9.57 -5.60 13.68
N VAL A 377 -10.10 -4.88 14.68
CA VAL A 377 -11.45 -4.28 14.62
C VAL A 377 -11.67 -3.35 13.42
N TYR A 378 -10.60 -2.81 12.82
CA TYR A 378 -10.68 -1.84 11.72
C TYR A 378 -10.85 -2.46 10.34
N GLY A 379 -10.31 -3.66 10.15
CA GLY A 379 -10.26 -4.37 8.88
C GLY A 379 -11.31 -5.44 8.74
N LEU A 380 -12.45 -5.34 9.43
CA LEU A 380 -13.47 -6.39 9.43
C LEU A 380 -14.89 -5.84 9.26
N THR A 381 -15.76 -6.69 8.74
CA THR A 381 -17.22 -6.53 8.79
C THR A 381 -17.88 -7.91 8.96
N ILE A 382 -19.17 -7.91 9.29
CA ILE A 382 -19.99 -9.11 9.45
C ILE A 382 -21.15 -9.02 8.47
N ASP A 383 -21.27 -10.00 7.59
CA ASP A 383 -22.35 -10.05 6.60
C ASP A 383 -22.60 -11.50 6.16
N SER A 384 -23.82 -11.81 5.71
CA SER A 384 -24.16 -13.14 5.19
C SER A 384 -23.64 -13.37 3.77
N LEU A 385 -23.28 -12.30 3.03
CA LEU A 385 -22.92 -12.34 1.61
C LEU A 385 -23.98 -13.02 0.74
N GLY A 386 -25.26 -12.91 1.13
CA GLY A 386 -26.37 -13.59 0.44
C GLY A 386 -26.32 -15.12 0.55
N THR A 387 -25.52 -15.67 1.48
CA THR A 387 -25.40 -17.12 1.67
C THR A 387 -26.40 -17.63 2.71
N ALA A 388 -26.94 -18.84 2.48
CA ALA A 388 -27.89 -19.47 3.41
C ALA A 388 -27.27 -19.92 4.75
N GLY A 389 -25.94 -19.84 4.89
CA GLY A 389 -25.19 -20.33 6.04
C GLY A 389 -25.04 -19.33 7.20
N GLY A 390 -25.81 -18.23 7.19
CA GLY A 390 -25.72 -17.17 8.19
C GLY A 390 -24.46 -16.32 8.06
N ASP A 391 -24.32 -15.38 9.00
CA ASP A 391 -23.25 -14.38 9.02
C ASP A 391 -21.84 -14.98 8.88
N LYS A 392 -21.01 -14.26 8.13
CA LYS A 392 -19.59 -14.55 7.91
C LYS A 392 -18.76 -13.40 8.44
N ILE A 393 -17.54 -13.73 8.89
CA ILE A 393 -16.56 -12.71 9.25
C ILE A 393 -15.70 -12.43 8.03
N ILE A 394 -15.84 -11.23 7.48
CA ILE A 394 -15.07 -10.79 6.32
C ILE A 394 -13.99 -9.86 6.86
N ALA A 395 -12.72 -10.20 6.68
CA ALA A 395 -11.64 -9.45 7.30
C ALA A 395 -10.35 -9.41 6.48
N LEU A 396 -9.61 -8.31 6.63
CA LEU A 396 -8.23 -8.18 6.20
C LEU A 396 -7.30 -8.78 7.25
N ASP A 397 -6.31 -9.57 6.79
CA ASP A 397 -5.21 -10.00 7.65
C ASP A 397 -4.10 -8.94 7.76
N ASP A 398 -3.06 -9.21 8.55
CA ASP A 398 -1.90 -8.32 8.75
C ASP A 398 -1.19 -7.92 7.42
N TYR A 399 -1.38 -8.72 6.37
CA TYR A 399 -0.81 -8.50 5.04
C TYR A 399 -1.83 -7.88 4.06
N ASP A 400 -2.98 -7.44 4.57
CA ASP A 400 -4.12 -6.91 3.84
C ASP A 400 -4.71 -7.89 2.82
N TYR A 401 -4.63 -9.20 3.03
CA TYR A 401 -5.44 -10.12 2.22
C TYR A 401 -6.85 -10.18 2.78
N LEU A 402 -7.84 -10.05 1.90
CA LEU A 402 -9.23 -10.32 2.21
C LEU A 402 -9.42 -11.81 2.48
N ASN A 403 -10.00 -12.14 3.62
CA ASN A 403 -10.34 -13.48 4.06
C ASN A 403 -11.83 -13.53 4.45
N ILE A 404 -12.42 -14.71 4.32
CA ILE A 404 -13.77 -15.01 4.80
C ILE A 404 -13.67 -16.17 5.79
N TYR A 405 -14.25 -15.99 6.97
CA TYR A 405 -14.26 -16.98 8.03
C TYR A 405 -15.69 -17.33 8.47
N GLU A 406 -15.85 -18.56 8.96
CA GLU A 406 -17.00 -18.89 9.80
C GLU A 406 -16.85 -18.21 11.17
N PRO A 407 -17.97 -17.84 11.83
CA PRO A 407 -17.92 -17.29 13.18
C PRO A 407 -17.22 -18.23 14.17
N THR A 408 -16.18 -17.75 14.84
CA THR A 408 -15.36 -18.52 15.78
C THR A 408 -14.60 -17.61 16.73
N ASP A 409 -14.19 -18.11 17.89
CA ASP A 409 -13.30 -17.42 18.85
C ASP A 409 -11.87 -17.98 18.84
N LYS A 410 -11.55 -18.87 17.89
CA LYS A 410 -10.22 -19.44 17.76
C LYS A 410 -9.19 -18.38 17.34
N PRO A 411 -7.95 -18.44 17.86
CA PRO A 411 -6.89 -17.56 17.39
C PRO A 411 -6.48 -17.90 15.96
N LEU A 412 -6.05 -16.89 15.19
CA LEU A 412 -5.62 -17.06 13.80
C LEU A 412 -4.51 -18.12 13.65
N SER A 413 -3.62 -18.29 14.63
CA SER A 413 -2.60 -19.34 14.65
C SER A 413 -3.14 -20.77 14.62
N LYS A 414 -4.40 -20.97 14.99
CA LYS A 414 -5.12 -22.26 14.93
C LYS A 414 -5.99 -22.41 13.69
N ILE A 415 -6.21 -21.33 12.95
CA ILE A 415 -6.99 -21.30 11.71
C ILE A 415 -6.05 -21.32 10.49
N HIS A 416 -4.96 -20.56 10.53
CA HIS A 416 -3.97 -20.48 9.46
C HIS A 416 -2.94 -21.61 9.57
N ILE A 417 -3.43 -22.84 9.74
CA ILE A 417 -2.59 -24.04 9.81
C ILE A 417 -2.29 -24.60 8.42
N PHE A 418 -1.17 -25.30 8.30
CA PHE A 418 -0.84 -26.06 7.10
C PHE A 418 -1.89 -27.16 6.87
N GLY A 419 -2.45 -27.24 5.65
CA GLY A 419 -3.58 -28.12 5.31
C GLY A 419 -4.96 -27.46 5.42
N GLY A 420 -5.04 -26.23 5.94
CA GLY A 420 -6.30 -25.48 6.06
C GLY A 420 -7.12 -25.82 7.31
N SER A 421 -8.11 -24.99 7.59
CA SER A 421 -9.07 -25.14 8.69
C SER A 421 -10.46 -24.90 8.14
N SER A 422 -11.45 -25.63 8.67
CA SER A 422 -12.87 -25.45 8.31
C SER A 422 -13.39 -24.03 8.53
N GLU A 423 -12.76 -23.29 9.45
CA GLU A 423 -13.17 -21.94 9.83
C GLU A 423 -12.67 -20.87 8.85
N ARG A 424 -11.72 -21.17 7.96
CA ARG A 424 -11.33 -20.25 6.88
C ARG A 424 -11.91 -20.75 5.56
N ILE A 425 -12.90 -20.03 5.06
CA ILE A 425 -13.64 -20.37 3.84
C ILE A 425 -12.85 -19.97 2.60
N TRP A 426 -12.31 -18.75 2.59
CA TRP A 426 -11.66 -18.20 1.42
C TRP A 426 -10.60 -17.16 1.78
N LYS A 427 -9.62 -17.01 0.90
CA LYS A 427 -8.59 -15.98 0.94
C LYS A 427 -8.36 -15.47 -0.48
N SER A 428 -8.25 -14.14 -0.61
CA SER A 428 -7.87 -13.47 -1.85
C SER A 428 -6.47 -13.86 -2.33
N ASN A 429 -6.26 -13.79 -3.64
CA ASN A 429 -4.95 -14.05 -4.25
C ASN A 429 -4.02 -12.84 -4.23
N GLU A 430 -4.58 -11.64 -4.04
CA GLU A 430 -3.85 -10.39 -3.95
C GLU A 430 -4.31 -9.59 -2.73
N PRO A 431 -3.44 -8.75 -2.16
CA PRO A 431 -3.82 -7.91 -1.05
C PRO A 431 -4.74 -6.76 -1.51
N LEU A 432 -5.80 -6.56 -0.74
CA LEU A 432 -6.85 -5.55 -0.90
C LEU A 432 -6.86 -4.73 0.39
N GLY A 433 -6.61 -3.43 0.32
CA GLY A 433 -6.43 -2.59 1.50
C GLY A 433 -5.09 -1.86 1.46
N GLY A 434 -4.43 -1.73 2.60
CA GLY A 434 -3.21 -0.96 2.78
C GLY A 434 -3.48 0.42 3.36
N SER A 435 -2.74 0.75 4.42
CA SER A 435 -2.83 2.02 5.14
C SER A 435 -1.44 2.57 5.45
N ASN A 436 -1.33 3.90 5.52
CA ASN A 436 -0.14 4.58 6.04
C ASN A 436 -0.24 4.82 7.56
N THR A 437 -1.43 4.66 8.15
CA THR A 437 -1.63 4.81 9.59
C THR A 437 -1.18 3.54 10.31
N ALA A 438 -0.27 3.69 11.27
CA ALA A 438 0.27 2.57 12.03
C ALA A 438 0.34 2.87 13.53
N ILE A 439 0.44 1.79 14.30
CA ILE A 439 0.56 1.77 15.74
C ILE A 439 1.89 1.10 16.08
N GLU A 440 2.67 1.72 16.96
CA GLU A 440 3.92 1.15 17.43
C GLU A 440 3.68 -0.02 18.40
N ASN A 441 4.46 -1.08 18.28
CA ASN A 441 4.45 -2.26 19.16
C ASN A 441 5.43 -2.04 20.33
N PHE A 442 4.99 -2.33 21.56
CA PHE A 442 5.73 -1.94 22.77
C PHE A 442 7.00 -2.72 23.01
N ASN A 443 6.94 -4.04 22.80
CA ASN A 443 8.03 -4.95 23.14
C ASN A 443 8.96 -5.24 21.95
N THR A 444 8.72 -4.58 20.82
CA THR A 444 9.50 -4.78 19.59
C THR A 444 10.68 -3.80 19.56
N PRO A 445 11.93 -4.28 19.45
CA PRO A 445 13.10 -3.43 19.25
C PRO A 445 12.93 -2.50 18.04
N GLU A 446 13.60 -1.34 18.08
CA GLU A 446 13.47 -0.31 17.04
C GLU A 446 13.90 -0.80 15.64
N ASP A 447 14.82 -1.78 15.60
CA ASP A 447 15.41 -2.31 14.38
C ASP A 447 14.62 -3.50 13.77
N GLU A 448 13.53 -3.95 14.41
CA GLU A 448 12.74 -5.08 13.91
C GLU A 448 11.72 -4.69 12.84
N LEU A 449 11.51 -5.60 11.87
CA LEU A 449 10.59 -5.43 10.74
C LEU A 449 9.10 -5.40 11.14
N ASP A 450 8.78 -5.78 12.36
CA ASP A 450 7.40 -5.84 12.89
C ASP A 450 7.15 -4.75 13.96
N LYS A 451 7.95 -3.67 13.97
CA LYS A 451 7.83 -2.58 14.95
C LYS A 451 6.48 -1.86 14.88
N TYR A 452 5.85 -1.85 13.71
CA TYR A 452 4.59 -1.17 13.47
C TYR A 452 3.50 -2.14 13.02
N THR A 453 2.32 -2.03 13.63
CA THR A 453 1.09 -2.65 13.13
C THR A 453 0.26 -1.61 12.39
N PHE A 454 0.09 -1.81 11.08
CA PHE A 454 -0.73 -0.95 10.24
C PHE A 454 -2.20 -1.18 10.50
N ILE A 455 -2.97 -0.09 10.49
CA ILE A 455 -4.42 -0.13 10.70
C ILE A 455 -5.09 -0.40 9.37
N ASN A 456 -5.73 -1.57 9.21
CA ASN A 456 -6.44 -1.90 7.98
C ASN A 456 -7.55 -0.88 7.69
N LEU A 457 -7.84 -0.66 6.40
CA LEU A 457 -9.03 0.08 5.99
C LEU A 457 -10.30 -0.74 6.27
N ARG A 458 -11.46 -0.09 6.37
CA ARG A 458 -12.75 -0.81 6.47
C ARG A 458 -12.97 -1.72 5.27
N ILE A 459 -13.92 -2.63 5.45
CA ILE A 459 -14.58 -3.38 4.40
C ILE A 459 -16.06 -2.96 4.47
N LEU A 460 -16.64 -2.60 3.34
CA LEU A 460 -18.01 -2.13 3.26
C LEU A 460 -18.86 -3.15 2.50
N THR A 461 -20.01 -3.54 3.05
CA THR A 461 -20.98 -4.43 2.37
C THR A 461 -22.27 -3.67 2.10
N PHE A 462 -22.64 -3.54 0.83
CA PHE A 462 -23.83 -2.81 0.40
C PHE A 462 -24.45 -3.46 -0.82
N ASP A 463 -25.78 -3.47 -0.87
CA ASP A 463 -26.52 -3.82 -2.08
C ASP A 463 -26.48 -2.61 -3.02
N THR A 464 -25.53 -2.63 -3.95
CA THR A 464 -25.28 -1.51 -4.87
C THR A 464 -26.16 -1.56 -6.11
N ASN A 465 -26.77 -2.70 -6.41
CA ASN A 465 -27.57 -2.93 -7.60
C ASN A 465 -29.09 -3.11 -7.29
N LYS A 466 -29.46 -3.07 -6.00
CA LYS A 466 -30.83 -3.23 -5.48
C LYS A 466 -31.42 -4.62 -5.80
N ASP A 467 -30.61 -5.68 -5.74
CA ASP A 467 -31.01 -7.09 -5.97
C ASP A 467 -31.16 -7.93 -4.69
N ASP A 468 -31.14 -7.27 -3.53
CA ASP A 468 -31.17 -7.86 -2.18
C ASP A 468 -29.92 -8.67 -1.81
N LYS A 469 -28.84 -8.59 -2.58
CA LYS A 469 -27.52 -9.11 -2.21
C LYS A 469 -26.53 -7.98 -2.05
N LYS A 470 -25.71 -8.06 -1.00
CA LYS A 470 -24.69 -7.07 -0.74
C LYS A 470 -23.39 -7.45 -1.42
N GLU A 471 -22.84 -6.52 -2.20
CA GLU A 471 -21.47 -6.58 -2.69
C GLU A 471 -20.49 -5.96 -1.69
N ILE A 472 -19.22 -6.36 -1.78
CA ILE A 472 -18.11 -5.77 -1.04
C ILE A 472 -17.52 -4.60 -1.82
N ILE A 473 -17.53 -3.42 -1.22
CA ILE A 473 -16.74 -2.27 -1.67
C ILE A 473 -15.43 -2.24 -0.89
N ILE A 474 -14.32 -2.40 -1.60
CA ILE A 474 -12.98 -2.44 -1.00
C ILE A 474 -11.97 -1.58 -1.75
N VAL A 475 -11.15 -0.86 -1.00
CA VAL A 475 -10.06 -0.04 -1.54
C VAL A 475 -8.76 -0.84 -1.58
N LYS A 476 -8.02 -0.72 -2.67
CA LYS A 476 -6.65 -1.21 -2.81
C LYS A 476 -5.70 -0.04 -2.98
N ASN A 477 -4.94 0.26 -1.95
CA ASN A 477 -3.87 1.23 -2.04
C ASN A 477 -2.63 0.59 -2.69
N LEU A 478 -2.06 1.32 -3.65
CA LEU A 478 -0.94 0.92 -4.51
C LEU A 478 0.34 1.64 -4.07
N SER A 479 1.36 0.85 -3.74
CA SER A 479 2.68 1.35 -3.35
C SER A 479 3.57 1.48 -4.58
N SER A 480 4.21 2.64 -4.75
CA SER A 480 5.22 2.85 -5.80
C SER A 480 6.47 1.97 -5.62
N ALA A 481 6.75 1.53 -4.40
CA ALA A 481 7.88 0.67 -4.05
C ALA A 481 7.49 -0.82 -3.91
N GLY A 482 6.22 -1.17 -4.16
CA GLY A 482 5.65 -2.45 -3.77
C GLY A 482 5.44 -2.57 -2.26
N ARG A 483 4.81 -3.67 -1.80
CA ARG A 483 4.60 -3.97 -0.36
C ARG A 483 5.78 -4.71 0.28
N LEU A 484 6.97 -4.60 -0.32
CA LEU A 484 8.15 -5.41 0.02
C LEU A 484 8.85 -4.96 1.31
N PHE A 485 8.62 -3.74 1.77
CA PHE A 485 9.13 -3.23 3.04
C PHE A 485 7.98 -3.19 4.07
N GLN A 486 8.01 -4.09 5.06
CA GLN A 486 6.99 -4.13 6.12
C GLN A 486 6.93 -2.81 6.91
N ASN A 487 8.06 -2.12 7.11
CA ASN A 487 8.15 -0.88 7.90
C ASN A 487 7.85 0.43 7.12
N ILE A 488 7.76 0.40 5.78
CA ILE A 488 7.50 1.60 4.98
C ILE A 488 6.47 1.27 3.90
N LYS A 489 5.19 1.29 4.30
CA LYS A 489 4.08 1.32 3.35
C LYS A 489 3.94 2.77 2.85
N LEU A 490 4.53 3.10 1.70
CA LEU A 490 4.32 4.40 1.04
C LEU A 490 3.33 4.22 -0.11
N PHE A 491 2.04 4.36 0.19
CA PHE A 491 0.99 4.33 -0.82
C PHE A 491 0.91 5.68 -1.55
N THR A 492 0.87 5.63 -2.88
CA THR A 492 0.89 6.82 -3.75
C THR A 492 -0.31 6.92 -4.68
N ALA A 493 -1.07 5.83 -4.79
CA ALA A 493 -2.23 5.69 -5.65
C ALA A 493 -3.21 4.68 -5.05
N SER A 494 -4.42 4.64 -5.57
CA SER A 494 -5.47 3.75 -5.09
C SER A 494 -6.40 3.29 -6.19
N GLU A 495 -7.09 2.19 -5.96
CA GLU A 495 -8.19 1.66 -6.77
C GLU A 495 -9.33 1.27 -5.84
N VAL A 496 -10.58 1.37 -6.30
CA VAL A 496 -11.75 0.88 -5.58
C VAL A 496 -12.34 -0.28 -6.36
N TYR A 497 -12.69 -1.35 -5.66
CA TYR A 497 -13.24 -2.59 -6.20
C TYR A 497 -14.64 -2.82 -5.66
N ASN A 498 -15.53 -3.33 -6.50
CA ASN A 498 -16.79 -3.95 -6.11
C ASN A 498 -16.68 -5.45 -6.39
N LEU A 499 -16.83 -6.24 -5.34
CA LEU A 499 -16.67 -7.68 -5.36
C LEU A 499 -17.98 -8.36 -4.94
N GLU A 500 -18.37 -9.40 -5.65
CA GLU A 500 -19.53 -10.23 -5.32
C GLU A 500 -19.08 -11.66 -4.98
N TRP A 501 -19.74 -12.27 -4.01
CA TRP A 501 -19.51 -13.67 -3.66
C TRP A 501 -20.39 -14.59 -4.51
N ASP A 502 -19.77 -15.47 -5.30
CA ASP A 502 -20.48 -16.41 -6.20
C ASP A 502 -20.73 -17.81 -5.59
N GLY A 503 -20.30 -18.01 -4.34
CA GLY A 503 -20.34 -19.31 -3.65
C GLY A 503 -19.03 -20.09 -3.67
N LEU A 504 -18.12 -19.78 -4.60
CA LEU A 504 -16.78 -20.40 -4.70
C LEU A 504 -15.66 -19.40 -4.42
N GLY A 505 -15.86 -18.14 -4.80
CA GLY A 505 -14.88 -17.08 -4.65
C GLY A 505 -15.49 -15.69 -4.82
N MET A 506 -14.62 -14.69 -4.73
CA MET A 506 -14.97 -13.30 -5.02
C MET A 506 -14.79 -13.01 -6.52
N VAL A 507 -15.83 -12.47 -7.13
CA VAL A 507 -15.86 -12.01 -8.52
C VAL A 507 -15.77 -10.49 -8.55
N GLU A 508 -14.86 -9.94 -9.36
CA GLU A 508 -14.78 -8.49 -9.61
C GLU A 508 -15.94 -8.08 -10.54
N ASN A 509 -16.92 -7.35 -10.01
CA ASN A 509 -18.00 -6.78 -10.81
C ASN A 509 -17.50 -5.55 -11.58
N TRP A 510 -16.79 -4.67 -10.89
CA TRP A 510 -16.10 -3.53 -11.48
C TRP A 510 -14.98 -3.04 -10.57
N LYS A 511 -14.10 -2.21 -11.14
CA LYS A 511 -13.14 -1.41 -10.38
C LYS A 511 -12.94 -0.03 -11.00
N THR A 512 -12.51 0.92 -10.20
CA THR A 512 -12.09 2.23 -10.72
C THR A 512 -10.81 2.10 -11.53
N ARG A 513 -10.57 3.09 -12.40
CA ARG A 513 -9.20 3.38 -12.86
C ARG A 513 -8.31 3.70 -11.66
N LYS A 514 -6.99 3.60 -11.85
CA LYS A 514 -6.00 4.07 -10.89
C LYS A 514 -6.23 5.55 -10.56
N ILE A 515 -6.43 5.83 -9.28
CA ILE A 515 -6.59 7.17 -8.71
C ILE A 515 -5.23 7.61 -8.15
N ASN A 516 -4.81 8.83 -8.44
CA ASN A 516 -3.58 9.39 -7.88
C ASN A 516 -3.85 9.88 -6.45
N GLY A 517 -3.09 9.36 -5.48
CA GLY A 517 -3.27 9.62 -4.06
C GLY A 517 -3.56 8.34 -3.25
N TYR A 518 -3.23 8.39 -1.96
CA TYR A 518 -3.53 7.33 -1.00
C TYR A 518 -4.93 7.56 -0.40
N VAL A 519 -5.77 6.54 -0.35
CA VAL A 519 -7.07 6.63 0.35
C VAL A 519 -6.86 6.29 1.82
N ALA A 520 -7.05 7.28 2.69
CA ALA A 520 -6.94 7.15 4.14
C ALA A 520 -8.16 6.48 4.78
N ASP A 521 -9.34 6.73 4.22
CA ASP A 521 -10.61 6.09 4.61
C ASP A 521 -11.64 6.30 3.49
N TYR A 522 -12.75 5.58 3.54
CA TYR A 522 -13.81 5.68 2.54
C TYR A 522 -15.17 5.28 3.10
N GLN A 523 -16.24 5.71 2.44
CA GLN A 523 -17.63 5.44 2.81
C GLN A 523 -18.49 5.16 1.58
N PHE A 524 -19.61 4.48 1.79
CA PHE A 524 -20.71 4.44 0.84
C PHE A 524 -21.95 5.06 1.50
N LYS A 525 -22.06 6.38 1.37
CA LYS A 525 -23.04 7.21 2.09
C LYS A 525 -23.38 8.44 1.26
N ASP A 526 -24.61 8.93 1.42
CA ASP A 526 -25.11 10.17 0.82
C ASP A 526 -24.36 11.40 1.37
N ILE A 527 -23.45 11.96 0.55
CA ILE A 527 -22.64 13.14 0.91
C ILE A 527 -23.31 14.45 0.52
N ASP A 528 -24.17 14.46 -0.51
CA ASP A 528 -24.76 15.67 -1.07
C ASP A 528 -26.24 15.89 -0.72
N ASN A 529 -26.80 14.98 0.08
CA ASN A 529 -28.17 14.97 0.59
C ASN A 529 -29.23 14.85 -0.52
N ASP A 530 -28.90 14.12 -1.60
CA ASP A 530 -29.84 13.83 -2.69
C ASP A 530 -30.66 12.54 -2.47
N GLY A 531 -30.36 11.80 -1.40
CA GLY A 531 -31.05 10.56 -1.02
C GLY A 531 -30.44 9.29 -1.61
N GLU A 532 -29.41 9.39 -2.47
CA GLU A 532 -28.67 8.25 -2.98
C GLU A 532 -27.25 8.23 -2.38
N ASN A 533 -26.67 7.04 -2.25
CA ASN A 533 -25.33 6.90 -1.68
C ASN A 533 -24.25 7.02 -2.77
N GLU A 534 -23.16 7.71 -2.45
CA GLU A 534 -21.94 7.73 -3.25
C GLU A 534 -20.81 6.92 -2.61
N VAL A 535 -19.89 6.44 -3.46
CA VAL A 535 -18.58 6.01 -2.99
C VAL A 535 -17.76 7.26 -2.71
N VAL A 536 -17.54 7.55 -1.43
CA VAL A 536 -16.79 8.73 -0.97
C VAL A 536 -15.42 8.31 -0.48
N LEU A 537 -14.37 8.95 -0.99
CA LEU A 537 -12.97 8.68 -0.66
C LEU A 537 -12.34 9.87 0.07
N ALA A 538 -11.68 9.59 1.19
CA ALA A 538 -10.78 10.51 1.86
C ALA A 538 -9.36 10.36 1.28
N LEU A 539 -9.05 11.16 0.25
CA LEU A 539 -7.84 11.00 -0.56
C LEU A 539 -6.72 11.94 -0.11
N VAL A 540 -5.57 11.38 0.25
CA VAL A 540 -4.32 12.09 0.55
C VAL A 540 -3.49 12.20 -0.72
N LEU A 541 -3.27 13.43 -1.18
CA LEU A 541 -2.53 13.74 -2.42
C LEU A 541 -1.03 13.89 -2.18
N SER A 542 -0.65 14.13 -0.92
CA SER A 542 0.75 14.34 -0.53
C SER A 542 1.38 12.99 -0.27
N VAL A 543 2.12 12.50 -1.25
CA VAL A 543 2.74 11.18 -1.21
C VAL A 543 4.24 11.36 -1.42
N GLY A 544 5.05 10.92 -0.46
CA GLY A 544 6.52 11.11 -0.43
C GLY A 544 7.01 12.31 0.40
N LEU A 545 8.20 12.84 0.09
CA LEU A 545 8.87 13.95 0.80
C LEU A 545 8.21 15.34 0.60
N SER A 546 6.90 15.39 0.38
CA SER A 546 6.18 16.66 0.21
C SER A 546 6.19 17.44 1.52
N VAL A 547 6.55 18.73 1.47
CA VAL A 547 6.65 19.62 2.65
C VAL A 547 5.26 20.08 3.13
N THR A 548 4.21 19.87 2.33
CA THR A 548 2.84 20.30 2.66
C THR A 548 1.86 19.15 2.48
N ASP A 549 1.11 18.85 3.53
CA ASP A 549 0.00 17.89 3.50
C ASP A 549 -1.21 18.49 2.79
N LYS A 550 -1.74 17.73 1.84
CA LYS A 550 -2.89 18.08 1.01
C LYS A 550 -3.75 16.86 0.83
N SER A 551 -5.02 17.02 1.15
CA SER A 551 -6.05 16.02 0.95
C SER A 551 -7.29 16.60 0.27
N VAL A 552 -8.08 15.74 -0.33
CA VAL A 552 -9.36 16.06 -0.99
C VAL A 552 -10.38 14.98 -0.68
N ILE A 553 -11.66 15.35 -0.64
CA ILE A 553 -12.75 14.38 -0.68
C ILE A 553 -13.16 14.18 -2.14
N VAL A 554 -13.32 12.92 -2.54
CA VAL A 554 -13.82 12.55 -3.87
C VAL A 554 -15.09 11.74 -3.69
N ALA A 555 -16.14 12.06 -4.43
CA ALA A 555 -17.40 11.31 -4.41
C ALA A 555 -17.76 10.84 -5.82
N TYR A 556 -17.93 9.53 -5.98
CA TYR A 556 -18.37 8.92 -7.24
C TYR A 556 -19.85 8.58 -7.15
N LYS A 557 -20.64 9.11 -8.09
CA LYS A 557 -22.03 8.70 -8.23
C LYS A 557 -22.10 7.31 -8.86
N MET A 558 -22.88 6.43 -8.24
CA MET A 558 -23.27 5.17 -8.85
C MET A 558 -24.41 5.48 -9.83
N SER A 559 -24.21 5.22 -11.12
CA SER A 559 -25.29 5.41 -12.09
C SER A 559 -26.40 4.39 -11.80
N PRO A 560 -27.69 4.80 -11.71
CA PRO A 560 -28.78 3.85 -11.53
C PRO A 560 -28.88 2.92 -12.75
N LEU A 561 -29.22 1.65 -12.48
CA LEU A 561 -29.59 0.67 -13.50
C LEU A 561 -30.62 1.27 -14.46
N GLN A 562 -30.26 1.40 -15.74
CA GLN A 562 -31.30 1.53 -16.76
C GLN A 562 -32.05 0.21 -16.83
N THR A 563 -33.20 0.14 -16.15
CA THR A 563 -34.22 -0.87 -16.42
C THR A 563 -34.65 -0.69 -17.87
N THR A 564 -34.12 -1.52 -18.76
CA THR A 564 -34.61 -1.54 -20.14
C THR A 564 -36.02 -2.16 -20.10
N PRO A 565 -37.05 -1.49 -20.62
CA PRO A 565 -38.41 -2.03 -20.63
C PRO A 565 -38.56 -3.30 -21.49
#